data_AF-A0A7S2GFH4-F1
#
_entry.id   AF-A0A7S2GFH4-F1
#
_cell.length_a   1.000
_cell.length_b   1.000
_cell.length_c   1.000
_cell.angle_alpha   90.00
_cell.angle_beta   90.00
_cell.angle_gamma   90.00
#
_symmetry.space_group_name_H-M   'P 1'
#
loop_
_entity.id
_entity.type
_entity.pdbx_description
1 polymer ?
#
loop_
_entity_poly.entity_id
_entity_poly.type
_entity_poly.pdbx_seq_one_letter_code
_entity_poly.pdbx_strand_id
1 'polypeptide(L)'
;RHVTDIARLSHITEVWIGMVKDLIPRLGEEYGEANLNMVFMDQRGTTFHDDLFQLEKLHLMFPGCRLVADNTVKPGAPVYCWHCNWSKSYDTTFYSLHEYLESTIEDWQCVCDWIGPEAEESQPYPWDECKEWNDECKEWDGEVEKT
;
A
#
# COMPACT_ATOMS: atom_id res chain seq x y z
N ARG A 1 3.46 -20.48 -15.39
CA ARG A 1 3.22 -21.93 -15.16
C ARG A 1 4.49 -22.76 -15.36
N HIS A 2 5.28 -22.58 -16.42
CA HIS A 2 6.49 -23.40 -16.61
C HIS A 2 7.48 -23.35 -15.42
N VAL A 3 7.73 -22.18 -14.83
CA VAL A 3 8.62 -22.04 -13.66
C VAL A 3 8.05 -22.73 -12.42
N THR A 4 6.74 -22.62 -12.17
CA THR A 4 6.08 -23.28 -11.04
C THR A 4 6.09 -24.80 -11.19
N ASP A 5 5.99 -25.32 -12.42
CA ASP A 5 6.08 -26.74 -12.72
C ASP A 5 7.51 -27.28 -12.50
N ILE A 6 8.53 -26.53 -12.96
CA ILE A 6 9.95 -26.86 -12.73
C ILE A 6 10.26 -26.91 -11.23
N ALA A 7 9.72 -25.97 -10.46
CA ALA A 7 9.84 -25.95 -8.99
C ALA A 7 9.02 -27.04 -8.29
N ARG A 8 8.17 -27.79 -9.03
CA ARG A 8 7.21 -28.78 -8.51
C ARG A 8 6.17 -28.22 -7.53
N LEU A 9 5.82 -26.94 -7.68
CA LEU A 9 4.87 -26.25 -6.81
C LEU A 9 3.49 -26.03 -7.45
N SER A 10 3.27 -26.47 -8.69
CA SER A 10 2.00 -26.23 -9.40
C SER A 10 0.75 -26.83 -8.77
N HIS A 11 0.90 -27.77 -7.82
CA HIS A 11 -0.19 -28.33 -7.05
C HIS A 11 -0.69 -27.42 -5.91
N ILE A 12 0.07 -26.38 -5.57
CA ILE A 12 -0.27 -25.39 -4.52
C ILE A 12 -0.23 -23.94 -5.04
N THR A 13 0.08 -23.73 -6.31
CA THR A 13 0.17 -22.39 -6.92
C THR A 13 -0.78 -22.27 -8.09
N GLU A 14 -1.52 -21.16 -8.14
CA GLU A 14 -2.27 -20.77 -9.31
C GLU A 14 -1.67 -19.52 -9.96
N VAL A 15 -1.67 -19.47 -11.30
CA VAL A 15 -1.17 -18.31 -12.05
C VAL A 15 -2.31 -17.73 -12.86
N TRP A 16 -2.68 -16.49 -12.53
CA TRP A 16 -3.68 -15.71 -13.24
C TRP A 16 -2.99 -14.71 -14.17
N ILE A 17 -3.47 -14.64 -15.41
CA ILE A 17 -2.92 -13.74 -16.43
C ILE A 17 -3.84 -12.53 -16.53
N GLY A 18 -3.33 -11.32 -16.32
CA GLY A 18 -4.10 -10.09 -16.40
C GLY A 18 -3.45 -8.93 -15.65
N MET A 19 -4.14 -7.80 -15.61
CA MET A 19 -3.77 -6.67 -14.74
C MET A 19 -4.33 -6.89 -13.34
N VAL A 20 -3.56 -6.54 -12.31
CA VAL A 20 -3.96 -6.73 -10.89
C VAL A 20 -5.34 -6.11 -10.60
N LYS A 21 -5.59 -4.89 -11.09
CA LYS A 21 -6.89 -4.21 -10.97
C LYS A 21 -8.11 -4.97 -11.53
N ASP A 22 -7.90 -5.85 -12.50
CA ASP A 22 -9.00 -6.65 -13.09
C ASP A 22 -9.10 -8.02 -12.38
N LEU A 23 -8.02 -8.48 -11.76
CA LEU A 23 -7.94 -9.76 -11.06
C LEU A 23 -8.43 -9.67 -9.61
N ILE A 24 -8.25 -8.55 -8.93
CA ILE A 24 -8.72 -8.35 -7.55
C ILE A 24 -10.25 -8.54 -7.43
N PRO A 25 -11.10 -7.92 -8.28
CA PRO A 25 -12.54 -8.16 -8.23
C PRO A 25 -12.91 -9.64 -8.44
N ARG A 26 -12.25 -10.29 -9.40
CA ARG A 26 -12.45 -11.73 -9.67
C ARG A 26 -12.08 -12.60 -8.46
N LEU A 27 -11.03 -12.23 -7.72
CA LEU A 27 -10.66 -12.94 -6.49
C LEU A 27 -11.80 -12.91 -5.46
N GLY A 28 -12.45 -11.75 -5.30
CA GLY A 28 -13.63 -11.62 -4.45
C GLY A 28 -14.83 -12.43 -4.94
N GLU A 29 -15.05 -12.50 -6.25
CA GLU A 29 -16.14 -13.31 -6.84
C GLU A 29 -15.92 -14.83 -6.65
N GLU A 30 -14.68 -15.31 -6.77
CA GLU A 30 -14.38 -16.75 -6.69
C GLU A 30 -14.25 -17.25 -5.24
N TYR A 31 -13.69 -16.44 -4.34
CA TYR A 31 -13.32 -16.88 -2.99
C TYR A 31 -14.07 -16.14 -1.86
N GLY A 32 -14.86 -15.13 -2.18
CA GLY A 32 -15.63 -14.34 -1.20
C GLY A 32 -14.78 -13.34 -0.42
N GLU A 33 -15.34 -12.80 0.65
CA GLU A 33 -14.66 -11.84 1.54
C GLU A 33 -13.66 -12.54 2.48
N ALA A 34 -12.73 -11.76 3.04
CA ALA A 34 -11.76 -12.19 4.05
C ALA A 34 -10.96 -13.48 3.69
N ASN A 35 -10.63 -13.64 2.41
CA ASN A 35 -9.96 -14.83 1.88
C ASN A 35 -8.42 -14.72 1.83
N LEU A 36 -7.87 -13.51 2.00
CA LEU A 36 -6.43 -13.25 1.94
C LEU A 36 -5.83 -13.25 3.34
N ASN A 37 -4.84 -14.12 3.56
CA ASN A 37 -4.00 -14.11 4.76
C ASN A 37 -2.68 -13.36 4.56
N MET A 38 -2.21 -13.25 3.32
CA MET A 38 -0.98 -12.54 2.99
C MET A 38 -1.06 -11.99 1.56
N VAL A 39 -0.52 -10.79 1.37
CA VAL A 39 -0.39 -10.12 0.07
C VAL A 39 1.06 -9.69 -0.10
N PHE A 40 1.67 -10.12 -1.20
CA PHE A 40 3.02 -9.70 -1.59
C PHE A 40 2.94 -8.85 -2.86
N MET A 41 3.46 -7.63 -2.79
CA MET A 41 3.42 -6.63 -3.87
C MET A 41 4.84 -6.34 -4.35
N ASP A 42 5.14 -6.77 -5.58
CA ASP A 42 6.43 -6.57 -6.27
C ASP A 42 6.20 -6.20 -7.75
N GLN A 43 5.03 -5.63 -8.04
CA GLN A 43 4.71 -5.07 -9.34
C GLN A 43 5.25 -3.64 -9.46
N ARG A 44 4.46 -2.74 -10.05
CA ARG A 44 4.79 -1.33 -10.16
C ARG A 44 4.36 -0.58 -8.90
N GLY A 45 5.32 -0.05 -8.13
CA GLY A 45 5.06 0.70 -6.89
C GLY A 45 4.04 1.84 -7.01
N THR A 46 3.92 2.46 -8.19
CA THR A 46 2.93 3.51 -8.46
C THR A 46 1.48 3.02 -8.44
N THR A 47 1.20 1.71 -8.42
CA THR A 47 -0.17 1.17 -8.38
C THR A 47 -0.51 0.51 -7.04
N PHE A 48 0.44 0.40 -6.10
CA PHE A 48 0.21 -0.30 -4.84
C PHE A 48 -0.95 0.28 -4.03
N HIS A 49 -1.14 1.59 -4.05
CA HIS A 49 -2.24 2.25 -3.35
C HIS A 49 -3.60 1.96 -4.01
N ASP A 50 -3.67 1.91 -5.34
CA ASP A 50 -4.90 1.54 -6.07
C ASP A 50 -5.27 0.08 -5.85
N ASP A 51 -4.26 -0.81 -5.80
CA ASP A 51 -4.44 -2.22 -5.52
C ASP A 51 -4.92 -2.41 -4.07
N LEU A 52 -4.27 -1.74 -3.10
CA LEU A 52 -4.66 -1.76 -1.68
C LEU A 52 -6.09 -1.25 -1.47
N PHE A 53 -6.45 -0.12 -2.08
CA PHE A 53 -7.80 0.45 -1.99
C PHE A 53 -8.88 -0.53 -2.47
N GLN A 54 -8.60 -1.31 -3.52
CA GLN A 54 -9.54 -2.34 -3.98
C GLN A 54 -9.65 -3.51 -2.99
N LEU A 55 -8.53 -3.95 -2.40
CA LEU A 55 -8.53 -5.00 -1.38
C LEU A 55 -9.36 -4.59 -0.15
N GLU A 56 -9.21 -3.34 0.29
CA GLU A 56 -9.99 -2.76 1.40
C GLU A 56 -11.48 -2.67 1.04
N LYS A 57 -11.80 -2.07 -0.11
CA LYS A 57 -13.18 -1.85 -0.58
C LYS A 57 -13.97 -3.14 -0.79
N LEU A 58 -13.31 -4.19 -1.23
CA LEU A 58 -13.92 -5.50 -1.46
C LEU A 58 -13.83 -6.42 -0.23
N HIS A 59 -13.32 -5.91 0.90
CA HIS A 59 -13.21 -6.65 2.16
C HIS A 59 -12.49 -8.00 2.01
N LEU A 60 -11.45 -8.06 1.18
CA LEU A 60 -10.79 -9.33 0.85
C LEU A 60 -9.76 -9.79 1.90
N MET A 61 -9.30 -8.87 2.74
CA MET A 61 -8.26 -9.13 3.74
C MET A 61 -8.85 -9.72 5.02
N PHE A 62 -8.38 -10.90 5.41
CA PHE A 62 -8.69 -11.52 6.69
C PHE A 62 -8.10 -10.69 7.85
N PRO A 63 -8.75 -10.57 9.03
CA PRO A 63 -8.14 -9.91 10.19
C PRO A 63 -6.78 -10.53 10.57
N GLY A 64 -5.71 -9.74 10.56
CA GLY A 64 -4.33 -10.21 10.68
C GLY A 64 -3.66 -10.57 9.35
N CYS A 65 -4.26 -10.21 8.21
CA CYS A 65 -3.64 -10.36 6.90
C CYS A 65 -2.34 -9.54 6.83
N ARG A 66 -1.26 -10.17 6.37
CA ARG A 66 0.04 -9.50 6.24
C ARG A 66 0.26 -8.99 4.83
N LEU A 67 0.47 -7.69 4.68
CA LEU A 67 0.89 -7.07 3.43
C LEU A 67 2.39 -6.84 3.44
N VAL A 68 3.05 -7.15 2.34
CA VAL A 68 4.48 -6.91 2.14
C VAL A 68 4.64 -6.26 0.78
N ALA A 69 5.12 -5.03 0.75
CA ALA A 69 5.43 -4.31 -0.48
C ALA A 69 6.94 -4.14 -0.62
N ASP A 70 7.47 -4.56 -1.76
CA ASP A 70 8.87 -4.41 -2.12
C ASP A 70 9.12 -3.12 -2.91
N ASN A 71 10.38 -2.68 -2.96
CA ASN A 71 10.81 -1.56 -3.79
C ASN A 71 10.13 -0.21 -3.46
N THR A 72 9.88 0.03 -2.16
CA THR A 72 9.08 1.17 -1.70
C THR A 72 9.82 2.50 -1.64
N VAL A 73 11.16 2.49 -1.75
CA VAL A 73 11.98 3.70 -1.93
C VAL A 73 12.44 3.84 -3.37
N LYS A 74 12.85 2.75 -4.04
CA LYS A 74 13.24 2.75 -5.45
C LYS A 74 12.56 1.62 -6.23
N PRO A 75 11.69 1.92 -7.21
CA PRO A 75 11.39 3.23 -7.77
C PRO A 75 10.49 4.11 -6.88
N GLY A 76 9.91 3.54 -5.82
CA GLY A 76 9.16 4.27 -4.81
C GLY A 76 7.66 3.99 -4.79
N ALA A 77 7.08 3.95 -3.59
CA ALA A 77 5.64 3.82 -3.35
C ALA A 77 5.14 4.77 -2.23
N PRO A 78 5.39 6.09 -2.32
CA PRO A 78 5.19 7.01 -1.19
C PRO A 78 3.73 7.11 -0.73
N VAL A 79 2.76 7.05 -1.64
CA VAL A 79 1.33 7.09 -1.30
C VAL A 79 0.91 5.85 -0.52
N TYR A 80 1.41 4.68 -0.93
CA TYR A 80 1.17 3.42 -0.24
C TYR A 80 1.78 3.45 1.18
N CYS A 81 3.05 3.84 1.29
CA CYS A 81 3.75 3.94 2.57
C CYS A 81 3.09 4.94 3.52
N TRP A 82 2.67 6.10 3.00
CA TRP A 82 1.95 7.11 3.78
C TRP A 82 0.63 6.55 4.32
N HIS A 83 -0.20 5.94 3.46
CA HIS A 83 -1.49 5.39 3.88
C HIS A 83 -1.33 4.29 4.94
N CYS A 84 -0.42 3.34 4.73
CA CYS A 84 -0.19 2.25 5.67
C CYS A 84 0.40 2.75 7.00
N ASN A 85 1.27 3.74 6.98
CA ASN A 85 1.86 4.29 8.20
C ASN A 85 0.90 5.23 8.97
N TRP A 86 -0.06 5.84 8.26
CA TRP A 86 -0.98 6.80 8.84
C TRP A 86 -2.28 6.18 9.35
N SER A 87 -2.87 5.24 8.61
CA SER A 87 -4.14 4.63 9.01
C SER A 87 -3.96 3.70 10.21
N LYS A 88 -4.89 3.77 11.16
CA LYS A 88 -4.97 2.85 12.30
C LYS A 88 -5.38 1.44 11.93
N SER A 89 -5.74 1.22 10.66
CA SER A 89 -6.08 -0.10 10.13
C SER A 89 -4.85 -1.00 9.96
N TYR A 90 -3.64 -0.44 10.06
CA TYR A 90 -2.39 -1.15 9.82
C TYR A 90 -1.40 -0.95 10.98
N ASP A 91 -0.72 -2.03 11.36
CA ASP A 91 0.53 -1.95 12.11
C ASP A 91 1.70 -2.07 11.12
N THR A 92 2.42 -0.97 10.90
CA THR A 92 3.38 -0.83 9.80
C THR A 92 4.82 -0.80 10.30
N THR A 93 5.66 -1.64 9.71
CA THR A 93 7.11 -1.68 9.93
C THR A 93 7.85 -1.58 8.61
N PHE A 94 8.81 -0.65 8.54
CA PHE A 94 9.71 -0.53 7.39
C PHE A 94 11.01 -1.27 7.66
N TYR A 95 11.41 -2.13 6.72
CA TYR A 95 12.69 -2.82 6.74
C TYR A 95 13.61 -2.21 5.70
N SER A 96 14.71 -1.60 6.15
CA SER A 96 15.77 -1.15 5.27
C SER A 96 16.62 -2.33 4.84
N LEU A 97 16.77 -2.49 3.52
CA LEU A 97 17.50 -3.55 2.84
C LEU A 97 18.36 -2.93 1.74
N HIS A 98 19.24 -3.74 1.14
CA HIS A 98 19.97 -3.33 -0.04
C HIS A 98 19.27 -3.84 -1.30
N GLU A 99 19.30 -3.07 -2.37
CA GLU A 99 18.73 -3.46 -3.66
C GLU A 99 19.37 -4.76 -4.17
N TYR A 100 18.55 -5.59 -4.80
CA TYR A 100 19.02 -6.84 -5.39
C TYR A 100 20.07 -6.55 -6.47
N LEU A 101 21.29 -7.08 -6.28
CA LEU A 101 22.49 -6.89 -7.11
C LEU A 101 23.28 -5.59 -6.87
N GLU A 102 22.75 -4.61 -6.13
CA GLU A 102 23.45 -3.34 -5.84
C GLU A 102 23.53 -3.06 -4.33
N SER A 103 24.53 -3.63 -3.66
CA SER A 103 24.71 -3.50 -2.20
C SER A 103 25.00 -2.08 -1.71
N THR A 104 25.17 -1.12 -2.62
CA THR A 104 25.40 0.31 -2.29
C THR A 104 24.11 1.12 -2.32
N ILE A 105 23.02 0.55 -2.83
CA ILE A 105 21.73 1.21 -2.92
C ILE A 105 20.83 0.66 -1.82
N GLU A 106 20.38 1.57 -0.95
CA GLU A 106 19.35 1.29 0.04
C GLU A 106 17.97 1.29 -0.63
N ASP A 107 17.15 0.33 -0.24
CA ASP A 107 15.73 0.27 -0.56
C ASP A 107 14.95 -0.35 0.61
N TRP A 108 13.63 -0.15 0.64
CA TRP A 108 12.81 -0.58 1.77
C TRP A 108 11.71 -1.55 1.36
N GLN A 109 11.48 -2.50 2.25
CA GLN A 109 10.26 -3.31 2.28
C GLN A 109 9.31 -2.76 3.34
N CYS A 110 8.09 -2.44 2.93
CA CYS A 110 7.02 -2.04 3.84
C CYS A 110 6.21 -3.27 4.23
N VAL A 111 6.19 -3.61 5.51
CA VAL A 111 5.44 -4.75 6.06
C VAL A 111 4.33 -4.21 6.94
N CYS A 112 3.08 -4.57 6.62
CA CYS A 112 1.90 -4.08 7.32
C CYS A 112 1.06 -5.27 7.78
N ASP A 113 0.69 -5.29 9.05
CA ASP A 113 -0.32 -6.22 9.57
C ASP A 113 -1.69 -5.54 9.58
N TRP A 114 -2.65 -6.10 8.85
CA TRP A 114 -4.03 -5.59 8.77
C TRP A 114 -4.78 -5.87 10.08
N ILE A 115 -5.07 -4.81 10.82
CA ILE A 115 -5.79 -4.86 12.09
C ILE A 115 -7.30 -5.02 11.84
N GLY A 116 -7.80 -4.36 10.80
CA GLY A 116 -9.22 -4.31 10.46
C GLY A 116 -9.61 -2.93 9.94
N PRO A 117 -10.84 -2.77 9.44
CA PRO A 117 -11.31 -1.48 8.94
C PRO A 117 -11.36 -0.46 10.08
N GLU A 118 -10.86 0.75 9.81
CA GLU A 118 -11.03 1.88 10.72
C GLU A 118 -12.52 2.15 10.94
N ALA A 119 -12.92 2.43 12.19
CA ALA A 119 -14.26 2.92 12.45
C ALA A 119 -14.47 4.23 11.67
N GLU A 120 -15.69 4.50 11.22
CA GLU A 120 -16.09 5.65 10.39
C GLU A 120 -15.85 7.05 11.02
N GLU A 121 -15.05 7.15 12.07
CA GLU A 121 -14.55 8.43 12.57
C GLU A 121 -13.46 8.93 11.63
N SER A 122 -13.84 9.85 10.75
CA SER A 122 -12.95 10.60 9.87
C SER A 122 -11.80 11.21 10.67
N GLN A 123 -10.64 10.55 10.70
CA GLN A 123 -9.44 11.19 11.22
C GLN A 123 -9.11 12.37 10.30
N PRO A 124 -8.84 13.56 10.87
CA PRO A 124 -8.40 14.68 10.06
C PRO A 124 -7.13 14.27 9.31
N TYR A 125 -7.04 14.64 8.03
CA TYR A 125 -5.82 14.42 7.28
C TYR A 125 -4.69 15.26 7.93
N PRO A 126 -3.41 14.87 7.78
CA PRO A 126 -2.29 15.63 8.36
C PRO A 126 -2.29 17.13 8.00
N TRP A 127 -2.80 17.50 6.82
CA TRP A 127 -2.91 18.90 6.40
C TRP A 127 -4.13 19.63 6.97
N ASP A 128 -5.11 18.93 7.54
CA ASP A 128 -6.24 19.53 8.26
C ASP A 128 -5.82 20.02 9.66
N GLU A 129 -4.73 19.48 10.21
CA GLU A 129 -4.10 19.95 11.46
C GLU A 129 -3.22 21.19 11.24
N CYS A 130 -2.73 21.43 10.02
CA CYS A 130 -1.97 22.63 9.63
C CYS A 130 -2.84 23.89 9.50
N LYS A 131 -3.64 24.23 10.53
CA LYS A 131 -4.37 25.50 10.56
C LYS A 131 -3.45 26.72 10.66
N GLU A 132 -2.25 26.56 11.23
CA GLU A 132 -1.28 27.65 11.37
C GLU A 132 -0.74 28.14 10.01
N TRP A 133 -0.62 27.27 9.01
CA TRP A 133 -0.07 27.66 7.70
C TRP A 133 -1.03 28.53 6.89
N ASN A 134 -2.34 28.33 7.05
CA ASN A 134 -3.37 29.14 6.38
C ASN A 134 -3.45 30.57 6.90
N ASP A 135 -2.97 30.83 8.12
CA ASP A 135 -2.95 32.18 8.68
C ASP A 135 -1.65 32.91 8.31
N GLU A 136 -0.50 32.21 8.26
CA GLU A 136 0.76 32.77 7.72
C GLU A 136 0.68 33.11 6.22
N CYS A 137 0.04 32.27 5.39
CA CYS A 137 -0.11 32.56 3.96
C CYS A 137 -1.02 33.78 3.70
N LYS A 138 -2.05 34.00 4.52
CA LYS A 138 -2.90 35.21 4.43
C LYS A 138 -2.14 36.48 4.81
N GLU A 139 -1.18 36.37 5.72
CA GLU A 139 -0.32 37.50 6.10
C GLU A 139 0.63 37.88 4.95
N TRP A 140 1.19 36.88 4.26
CA TRP A 140 2.01 37.08 3.06
C TRP A 140 1.26 37.72 1.89
N ASP A 141 0.04 37.26 1.59
CA ASP A 141 -0.77 37.83 0.51
C ASP A 141 -1.20 39.29 0.78
N GLY A 142 -1.29 39.69 2.06
CA GLY A 142 -1.64 41.04 2.48
C GLY A 142 -0.51 42.08 2.36
N GLU A 143 0.75 41.65 2.26
CA GLU A 143 1.90 42.55 2.07
C GLU A 143 2.21 42.82 0.59
N VAL A 144 1.86 41.89 -0.32
CA VAL A 144 2.16 42.01 -1.76
C VAL A 144 1.25 43.03 -2.46
N GLU A 145 0.08 43.35 -1.91
CA GLU A 145 -0.83 44.36 -2.49
C GLU A 145 -0.46 45.83 -2.14
N LYS A 146 0.60 46.08 -1.37
CA LYS A 146 0.96 47.44 -0.89
C LYS A 146 2.25 48.04 -1.46
N THR A 147 2.80 47.50 -2.55
CA THR A 147 3.94 48.10 -3.27
C THR A 147 3.61 48.53 -4.69
#